data_AF-A0A7J4VAC2-F1
#
_entry.id   AF-A0A7J4VAC2-F1
#
_cell.length_a   1.000
_cell.length_b   1.000
_cell.length_c   1.000
_cell.angle_alpha   90.00
_cell.angle_beta   90.00
_cell.angle_gamma   90.00
#
_symmetry.space_group_name_H-M   'P 1'
#
loop_
_entity.id
_entity.type
_entity.pdbx_description
1 polymer ?
#
loop_
_entity_poly.entity_id
_entity_poly.type
_entity_poly.pdbx_seq_one_letter_code
_entity_poly.pdbx_strand_id
1 'polypeptide(L)'
;MKRYLSVLFPLLLLSFLSTGCLDYTQEGEIRRDGSGSMTIRYSFPPGSVQGRELAQRFDTATIRKDFTFEGYTIKKISSEMKEGDQWSAEMEIEFKTVTDLNA
;
A
#
# COMPACT_ATOMS: atom_id res chain seq x y z
N MET A 1 10.52 19.15 -41.82
CA MET A 1 10.60 18.34 -40.57
C MET A 1 9.63 18.85 -39.49
N LYS A 2 8.33 19.04 -39.79
CA LYS A 2 7.33 19.53 -38.80
C LYS A 2 6.24 18.52 -38.46
N ARG A 3 6.14 17.41 -39.19
CA ARG A 3 5.07 16.39 -39.03
C ARG A 3 5.33 15.37 -37.94
N TYR A 4 6.58 15.15 -37.55
CA TYR A 4 6.94 14.12 -36.54
C TYR A 4 6.75 14.62 -35.10
N LEU A 5 6.83 15.94 -34.87
CA LEU A 5 6.73 16.53 -33.54
C LEU A 5 5.30 16.41 -32.95
N SER A 6 4.27 16.42 -33.81
CA SER A 6 2.86 16.29 -33.40
C SER A 6 2.43 14.85 -33.09
N VAL A 7 3.20 13.84 -33.52
CA VAL A 7 2.89 12.42 -33.26
C VAL A 7 3.64 11.91 -32.02
N LEU A 8 4.81 12.49 -31.71
CA LEU A 8 5.57 12.19 -30.50
C LEU A 8 4.86 12.65 -29.22
N PHE A 9 4.17 13.79 -29.26
CA PHE A 9 3.48 14.36 -28.10
C PHE A 9 2.36 13.47 -27.52
N PRO A 10 1.42 12.91 -28.32
CA PRO A 10 0.40 12.00 -27.80
C PRO A 10 0.95 10.65 -27.35
N LEU A 11 2.02 10.14 -27.98
CA LEU A 11 2.67 8.88 -27.57
C LEU A 11 3.34 9.01 -26.19
N LEU A 12 3.96 10.17 -25.93
CA LEU A 12 4.57 10.48 -24.64
C LEU A 12 3.49 10.68 -23.55
N LEU A 13 2.38 11.34 -23.88
CA LEU A 13 1.23 11.47 -22.97
C LEU A 13 0.58 10.13 -22.62
N LEU A 14 0.46 9.21 -23.59
CA LEU A 14 -0.05 7.85 -23.35
C LEU A 14 0.86 7.02 -22.44
N SER A 15 2.18 7.22 -22.51
CA SER A 15 3.13 6.52 -21.62
C SER A 15 3.05 6.96 -20.15
N PHE A 16 2.64 8.21 -19.88
CA PHE A 16 2.41 8.69 -18.51
C PHE A 16 1.07 8.23 -17.91
N LEU A 17 0.11 7.84 -18.74
CA LEU A 17 -1.20 7.34 -18.29
C LEU A 17 -1.21 5.83 -18.02
N SER A 18 -0.22 5.08 -18.51
CA SER A 18 -0.14 3.62 -18.32
C SER A 18 0.57 3.19 -17.03
N THR A 19 1.28 4.10 -16.35
CA THR A 19 1.76 3.84 -14.99
C THR A 19 0.58 4.03 -14.04
N GLY A 20 -0.09 2.93 -13.68
CA GLY A 20 -1.21 2.98 -12.74
C GLY A 20 -0.85 3.68 -11.42
N CYS A 21 -1.85 4.20 -10.72
CA CYS A 21 -1.65 4.75 -9.38
C CYS A 21 -1.56 3.61 -8.36
N LEU A 22 -0.97 3.91 -7.18
CA LEU A 22 -1.10 3.06 -6.01
C LEU A 22 -2.58 2.92 -5.65
N ASP A 23 -3.06 1.69 -5.57
CA ASP A 23 -4.34 1.37 -4.94
C ASP A 23 -4.12 1.21 -3.43
N TYR A 24 -4.84 2.00 -2.64
CA TYR A 24 -4.73 2.04 -1.20
C TYR A 24 -6.12 2.05 -0.57
N THR A 25 -6.34 1.14 0.36
CA THR A 25 -7.57 1.06 1.14
C THR A 25 -7.24 0.90 2.61
N GLN A 26 -7.95 1.64 3.46
CA GLN A 26 -7.90 1.51 4.91
C GLN A 26 -9.32 1.42 5.45
N GLU A 27 -9.65 0.28 6.06
CA GLU A 27 -10.96 0.00 6.66
C GLU A 27 -10.76 -0.20 8.15
N GLY A 28 -11.54 0.51 8.97
CA GLY A 28 -11.45 0.43 10.42
C GLY A 28 -12.82 0.27 11.06
N GLU A 29 -12.88 -0.53 12.12
CA GLU A 29 -14.03 -0.64 13.01
C GLU A 29 -13.62 -0.19 14.40
N ILE A 30 -14.38 0.73 14.98
CA ILE A 30 -14.23 1.16 16.37
C ILE A 30 -15.48 0.75 17.15
N ARG A 31 -15.29 0.00 18.22
CA ARG A 31 -16.35 -0.44 19.12
C ARG A 31 -16.62 0.63 20.18
N ARG A 32 -17.76 0.51 20.86
CA ARG A 32 -18.20 1.47 21.89
C ARG A 32 -17.26 1.56 23.11
N ASP A 33 -16.48 0.51 23.36
CA ASP A 33 -15.48 0.49 24.44
C ASP A 33 -14.13 1.11 24.02
N GLY A 34 -14.02 1.65 22.80
CA GLY A 34 -12.80 2.25 22.26
C GLY A 34 -11.80 1.24 21.70
N SER A 35 -12.08 -0.06 21.79
CA SER A 35 -11.33 -1.10 21.09
C SER A 35 -11.74 -1.20 19.63
N GLY A 36 -10.96 -1.89 18.81
CA GLY A 36 -11.30 -2.02 17.41
C GLY A 36 -10.26 -2.74 16.57
N SER A 37 -10.47 -2.72 15.27
CA SER A 37 -9.58 -3.29 14.29
C SER A 37 -9.42 -2.37 13.09
N MET A 38 -8.31 -2.52 12.38
CA MET A 38 -8.04 -1.81 11.14
C MET A 38 -7.34 -2.75 10.17
N THR A 39 -7.80 -2.75 8.92
CA THR A 39 -7.15 -3.44 7.80
C THR A 39 -6.64 -2.41 6.81
N ILE A 40 -5.36 -2.49 6.50
CA ILE A 40 -4.68 -1.63 5.54
C ILE A 40 -4.23 -2.49 4.35
N ARG A 41 -4.57 -2.08 3.14
CA ARG A 41 -4.20 -2.75 1.89
C ARG A 41 -3.51 -1.77 0.95
N TYR A 42 -2.43 -2.21 0.34
CA TYR A 42 -1.71 -1.52 -0.72
C TYR A 42 -1.57 -2.44 -1.93
N SER A 43 -1.76 -1.91 -3.14
CA SER A 43 -1.41 -2.60 -4.38
C SER A 43 -0.83 -1.64 -5.41
N PHE A 44 0.39 -1.93 -5.83
CA PHE A 44 1.02 -1.20 -6.93
C PHE A 44 0.60 -1.81 -8.26
N PRO A 45 0.48 -1.01 -9.33
CA PRO A 45 0.17 -1.55 -10.64
C PRO A 45 1.31 -2.44 -11.17
N PRO A 46 1.04 -3.29 -12.17
CA PRO A 46 2.07 -3.98 -12.93
C PRO A 46 3.15 -3.01 -13.46
N GLY A 47 4.40 -3.44 -13.44
CA GLY A 47 5.55 -2.68 -13.92
C GLY A 47 6.08 -1.59 -12.96
N SER A 48 5.43 -1.38 -11.81
CA SER A 48 5.84 -0.37 -10.84
C SER A 48 7.25 -0.61 -10.28
N VAL A 49 8.17 0.32 -10.56
CA VAL A 49 9.53 0.30 -9.98
C VAL A 49 9.46 0.41 -8.46
N GLN A 50 8.64 1.33 -7.95
CA GLN A 50 8.44 1.53 -6.51
C GLN A 50 7.86 0.28 -5.83
N GLY A 51 6.90 -0.39 -6.48
CA GLY A 51 6.33 -1.65 -5.98
C GLY A 51 7.38 -2.74 -5.86
N ARG A 52 8.25 -2.90 -6.87
CA ARG A 52 9.37 -3.86 -6.82
C ARG A 52 10.38 -3.54 -5.73
N GLU A 53 10.76 -2.28 -5.58
CA GLU A 53 11.70 -1.86 -4.53
C GLU A 53 11.15 -2.10 -3.13
N LEU A 54 9.86 -1.81 -2.90
CA LEU A 54 9.19 -2.09 -1.64
C LEU A 54 9.07 -3.58 -1.38
N ALA A 55 8.72 -4.38 -2.39
CA ALA A 55 8.65 -5.84 -2.26
C ALA A 55 9.97 -6.45 -1.74
N GLN A 56 11.11 -5.94 -2.20
CA GLN A 56 12.43 -6.41 -1.76
C GLN A 56 12.76 -6.03 -0.31
N ARG A 57 12.16 -4.95 0.19
CA ARG A 57 12.39 -4.42 1.55
C ARG A 57 11.30 -4.84 2.54
N PHE A 58 10.22 -5.48 2.05
CA PHE A 58 9.07 -5.83 2.86
C PHE A 58 9.38 -7.04 3.74
N ASP A 59 9.97 -6.78 4.89
CA ASP A 59 10.24 -7.78 5.91
C ASP A 59 9.18 -7.75 7.01
N THR A 60 8.32 -8.76 7.00
CA THR A 60 7.26 -8.91 8.00
C THR A 60 7.78 -9.04 9.44
N ALA A 61 8.97 -9.59 9.65
CA ALA A 61 9.54 -9.76 10.98
C ALA A 61 9.97 -8.40 11.55
N THR A 62 10.67 -7.60 10.74
CA THR A 62 11.05 -6.23 11.10
C THR A 62 9.81 -5.36 11.32
N ILE A 63 8.82 -5.42 10.43
CA ILE A 63 7.57 -4.66 10.61
C ILE A 63 6.87 -5.05 11.92
N ARG A 64 6.76 -6.35 12.23
CA ARG A 64 6.18 -6.80 13.50
C ARG A 64 6.94 -6.26 14.70
N LYS A 65 8.27 -6.28 14.66
CA LYS A 65 9.12 -5.72 15.73
C LYS A 65 8.88 -4.22 15.91
N ASP A 66 8.85 -3.46 14.82
CA ASP A 66 8.74 -1.99 14.86
C ASP A 66 7.32 -1.53 15.23
N PHE A 67 6.28 -2.29 14.86
CA PHE A 67 4.88 -2.00 15.19
C PHE A 67 4.42 -2.59 16.53
N THR A 68 5.31 -3.19 17.32
CA THR A 68 4.96 -3.65 18.66
C THR A 68 4.98 -2.46 19.63
N PHE A 69 3.86 -1.74 19.72
CA PHE A 69 3.61 -0.69 20.71
C PHE A 69 2.54 -1.14 21.71
N GLU A 70 2.63 -0.70 22.97
CA GLU A 70 1.60 -0.95 23.98
C GLU A 70 0.27 -0.34 23.53
N GLY A 71 -0.64 -1.17 23.00
CA GLY A 71 -1.95 -0.72 22.53
C GLY A 71 -2.45 -1.38 21.25
N TYR A 72 -1.53 -1.94 20.44
CA TYR A 72 -1.85 -2.58 19.15
C TYR A 72 -1.36 -4.03 19.08
N THR A 73 -2.00 -4.84 18.25
CA THR A 73 -1.59 -6.21 17.96
C THR A 73 -1.76 -6.48 16.47
N ILE A 74 -0.67 -6.81 15.78
CA ILE A 74 -0.74 -7.24 14.38
C ILE A 74 -1.30 -8.66 14.31
N LYS A 75 -2.54 -8.80 13.84
CA LYS A 75 -3.17 -10.10 13.56
C LYS A 75 -2.60 -10.74 12.32
N LYS A 76 -2.52 -9.96 11.25
CA LYS A 76 -2.07 -10.42 9.95
C LYS A 76 -1.13 -9.42 9.33
N ILE A 77 -0.10 -9.92 8.70
CA ILE A 77 0.71 -9.17 7.76
C ILE A 77 1.09 -10.13 6.64
N SER A 78 0.86 -9.73 5.41
CA SER A 78 1.17 -10.53 4.24
C SER A 78 1.52 -9.61 3.09
N SER A 79 2.37 -10.11 2.19
CA SER A 79 2.57 -9.49 0.89
C SER A 79 2.64 -10.55 -0.19
N GLU A 80 2.33 -10.16 -1.41
CA GLU A 80 2.32 -11.04 -2.57
C GLU A 80 2.84 -10.29 -3.80
N MET A 81 3.53 -11.01 -4.67
CA MET A 81 3.88 -10.56 -6.01
C MET A 81 2.97 -11.27 -7.00
N LYS A 82 2.17 -10.51 -7.74
CA LYS A 82 1.27 -10.98 -8.80
C LYS A 82 1.95 -10.86 -10.17
N GLU A 83 1.21 -11.27 -11.19
CA GLU A 83 1.64 -11.17 -12.58
C GLU A 83 2.04 -9.73 -12.96
N GLY A 84 3.07 -9.60 -13.79
CA GLY A 84 3.56 -8.30 -14.26
C GLY A 84 4.23 -7.44 -13.19
N ASP A 85 4.80 -8.05 -12.15
CA ASP A 85 5.43 -7.36 -11.01
C ASP A 85 4.47 -6.49 -10.18
N GLN A 86 3.17 -6.77 -10.22
CA GLN A 86 2.21 -6.12 -9.33
C GLN A 86 2.44 -6.61 -7.89
N TRP A 87 2.89 -5.72 -7.02
CA TRP A 87 3.08 -6.04 -5.61
C TRP A 87 1.91 -5.55 -4.76
N SER A 88 1.43 -6.39 -3.85
CA SER A 88 0.44 -6.00 -2.85
C SER A 88 0.84 -6.41 -1.44
N ALA A 89 0.38 -5.63 -0.46
CA ALA A 89 0.56 -5.90 0.96
C ALA A 89 -0.75 -5.67 1.71
N GLU A 90 -1.00 -6.50 2.71
CA GLU A 90 -2.13 -6.39 3.63
C GLU A 90 -1.62 -6.47 5.07
N MET A 91 -2.12 -5.58 5.92
CA MET A 91 -1.89 -5.60 7.35
C MET A 91 -3.22 -5.46 8.10
N GLU A 92 -3.45 -6.35 9.05
CA GLU A 92 -4.58 -6.30 9.97
C GLU A 92 -4.07 -6.09 11.38
N ILE A 93 -4.57 -5.03 12.02
CA ILE A 93 -4.25 -4.67 13.40
C ILE A 93 -5.51 -4.68 14.24
N GLU A 94 -5.38 -5.14 15.48
CA GLU A 94 -6.35 -4.87 16.56
C GLU A 94 -5.76 -3.87 17.53
N PHE A 95 -6.61 -3.03 18.11
CA PHE A 95 -6.23 -2.10 19.16
C PHE A 95 -7.18 -2.19 20.35
N LYS A 96 -6.63 -2.01 21.55
CA LYS A 96 -7.39 -2.13 22.80
C LYS A 96 -8.10 -0.84 23.19
N THR A 97 -7.49 0.31 22.91
CA THR A 97 -8.02 1.62 23.26
C THR A 97 -7.51 2.66 22.28
N VAL A 98 -8.40 3.24 21.48
CA VAL A 98 -8.17 4.54 20.83
C VAL A 98 -8.70 5.59 21.79
N THR A 99 -7.83 6.13 22.63
CA THR A 99 -8.19 7.23 23.53
C THR A 99 -8.12 8.59 22.83
N ASP A 100 -7.40 8.71 21.71
CA ASP A 100 -7.36 9.94 20.91
C ASP A 100 -7.02 9.65 19.44
N LEU A 101 -7.69 10.34 18.51
CA LEU A 101 -7.41 10.28 17.06
C LEU A 101 -6.38 11.34 16.63
N ASN A 102 -5.92 12.17 17.56
CA ASN A 102 -5.06 13.35 17.32
C ASN A 102 -3.65 13.25 17.94
N ALA A 103 -3.14 12.04 18.22
CA ALA A 103 -1.79 11.89 18.77
C ALA A 103 -0.69 12.36 17.80
#